data_AF-A0A9W5ULE6-F1
#
_entry.id   AF-A0A9W5ULE6-F1
#
_cell.length_a   1.000
_cell.length_b   1.000
_cell.length_c   1.000
_cell.angle_alpha   90.00
_cell.angle_beta   90.00
_cell.angle_gamma   90.00
#
_symmetry.space_group_name_H-M   'P 1'
#
loop_
_entity.id
_entity.type
_entity.pdbx_description
1 polymer ?
#
loop_
_entity_poly.entity_id
_entity_poly.type
_entity_poly.pdbx_seq_one_letter_code
_entity_poly.pdbx_strand_id
1 'polypeptide(L)'
;MFRMSEAAELLGVSADTVRRWVDAGRLAATRDEQGHRLVHGVDLAAFVRARSDDPVDRADESSARNRLRGIVTAVLKDAVMAQVDIQAGPFRVVSLMSREAVDDLGLSVGSVAIAVIKSTTVVVERPPTNADRSSGS
;
A
#
# COMPACT_ATOMS: atom_id res chain seq x y z
N MET A 1 -26.84 7.79 7.81
CA MET A 1 -25.61 8.13 8.56
C MET A 1 -24.91 6.83 8.90
N PHE A 2 -23.60 6.76 8.77
CA PHE A 2 -22.79 5.58 9.07
C PHE A 2 -21.86 5.88 10.24
N ARG A 3 -21.72 4.94 11.17
CA ARG A 3 -20.62 4.96 12.13
C ARG A 3 -19.30 4.73 11.42
N MET A 4 -18.20 5.13 12.04
CA MET A 4 -16.86 4.94 11.48
C MET A 4 -16.55 3.48 11.14
N SER A 5 -17.03 2.53 11.94
CA SER A 5 -16.88 1.10 11.68
C SER A 5 -17.68 0.63 10.46
N GLU A 6 -18.93 1.08 10.33
CA GLU A 6 -19.79 0.72 9.19
C GLU A 6 -19.26 1.32 7.88
N ALA A 7 -18.81 2.58 7.93
CA ALA A 7 -18.13 3.21 6.81
C ALA A 7 -16.85 2.45 6.43
N ALA A 8 -16.08 1.99 7.42
CA ALA A 8 -14.86 1.22 7.18
C ALA A 8 -15.14 -0.13 6.52
N GLU A 9 -16.17 -0.85 6.97
CA GLU A 9 -16.62 -2.11 6.37
C GLU A 9 -17.07 -1.92 4.91
N LEU A 10 -17.87 -0.89 4.64
CA LEU A 10 -18.32 -0.57 3.27
C LEU A 10 -17.17 -0.23 2.33
N LEU A 11 -16.08 0.30 2.85
CA LEU A 11 -14.90 0.72 2.09
C LEU A 11 -13.77 -0.31 2.07
N GLY A 12 -13.87 -1.39 2.83
CA GLY A 12 -12.80 -2.38 2.96
C GLY A 12 -11.53 -1.87 3.65
N VAL A 13 -11.65 -0.89 4.55
CA VAL A 13 -10.53 -0.28 5.30
C VAL A 13 -10.72 -0.45 6.81
N SER A 14 -9.74 -0.03 7.63
CA SER A 14 -9.90 -0.04 9.09
C SER A 14 -10.64 1.21 9.60
N ALA A 15 -11.35 1.06 10.72
CA ALA A 15 -12.05 2.18 11.37
C ALA A 15 -11.10 3.33 11.79
N ASP A 16 -9.84 3.02 12.12
CA ASP A 16 -8.80 4.03 12.40
C ASP A 16 -8.43 4.84 11.15
N THR A 17 -8.47 4.22 9.96
CA THR A 17 -8.20 4.91 8.69
C THR A 17 -9.30 5.92 8.39
N VAL A 18 -10.57 5.52 8.54
CA VAL A 18 -11.73 6.42 8.39
C VAL A 18 -11.64 7.57 9.40
N ARG A 19 -11.28 7.27 10.65
CA ARG A 19 -11.10 8.30 11.69
C ARG A 19 -10.03 9.32 11.32
N ARG A 20 -8.88 8.88 10.78
CA ARG A 20 -7.81 9.77 10.31
C ARG A 20 -8.26 10.67 9.16
N TRP A 21 -9.07 10.17 8.22
CA TRP A 21 -9.59 11.03 7.14
C TRP A 21 -10.51 12.12 7.67
N VAL A 22 -11.32 11.80 8.69
CA VAL A 22 -12.15 12.79 9.36
C VAL A 22 -11.31 13.79 10.14
N ASP A 23 -10.30 13.33 10.89
CA ASP A 23 -9.41 14.20 11.65
C ASP A 23 -8.54 15.11 10.75
N ALA A 24 -8.19 14.63 9.56
CA ALA A 24 -7.48 15.40 8.54
C ALA A 24 -8.41 16.34 7.75
N GLY A 25 -9.71 16.38 8.05
CA GLY A 25 -10.70 17.19 7.34
C GLY A 25 -11.00 16.73 5.92
N ARG A 26 -10.54 15.53 5.53
CA ARG A 26 -10.72 14.96 4.20
C ARG A 26 -12.09 14.31 4.02
N LEU A 27 -12.66 13.76 5.08
CA LEU A 27 -14.01 13.18 5.10
C LEU A 27 -14.87 13.92 6.11
N ALA A 28 -16.01 14.46 5.66
CA ALA A 28 -16.94 15.16 6.54
C ALA A 28 -17.60 14.17 7.52
N ALA A 29 -17.64 14.54 8.80
CA ALA A 29 -18.39 13.80 9.81
C ALA A 29 -19.08 14.76 10.78
N THR A 30 -20.29 14.43 11.15
CA THR A 30 -21.07 15.12 12.18
C THR A 30 -20.99 14.37 13.50
N ARG A 31 -21.23 15.04 14.63
CA ARG A 31 -21.40 14.38 15.92
C ARG A 31 -22.88 14.20 16.24
N ASP A 32 -23.26 13.03 16.75
CA ASP A 32 -24.60 12.82 17.30
C ASP A 32 -24.74 13.49 18.68
N GLU A 33 -25.95 13.45 19.24
CA GLU A 33 -26.27 13.97 20.58
C GLU A 33 -25.47 13.27 21.70
N GLN A 34 -24.93 12.09 21.43
CA GLN A 34 -24.10 11.29 22.34
C GLN A 34 -22.59 11.51 22.10
N GLY A 35 -22.22 12.40 21.17
CA GLY A 35 -20.84 12.77 20.84
C GLY A 35 -20.12 11.83 19.87
N HIS A 36 -20.78 10.78 19.37
CA HIS A 36 -20.21 9.85 18.38
C HIS A 36 -20.12 10.49 17.01
N ARG A 37 -19.03 10.22 16.30
CA ARG A 37 -18.85 10.72 14.93
C ARG A 37 -19.58 9.83 13.93
N LEU A 38 -20.37 10.45 13.08
CA LEU A 38 -21.18 9.86 12.02
C LEU A 38 -20.84 10.49 10.68
N VAL A 39 -20.75 9.65 9.64
CA VAL A 39 -20.50 10.08 8.26
C VAL A 39 -21.80 10.03 7.48
N HIS A 40 -22.12 11.08 6.72
CA HIS A 40 -23.27 11.02 5.82
C HIS A 40 -22.95 10.15 4.61
N GLY A 41 -23.90 9.34 4.16
CA GLY A 41 -23.67 8.43 3.03
C GLY A 41 -23.30 9.17 1.73
N VAL A 42 -23.89 10.35 1.50
CA VAL A 42 -23.51 11.19 0.34
C VAL A 42 -22.08 11.71 0.43
N ASP A 43 -21.59 12.06 1.62
CA ASP A 43 -20.22 12.54 1.81
C ASP A 43 -19.22 11.41 1.65
N LEU A 44 -19.55 10.22 2.17
CA LEU A 44 -18.76 9.01 1.98
C LEU A 44 -18.66 8.64 0.49
N ALA A 45 -19.79 8.66 -0.24
CA ALA A 45 -19.81 8.34 -1.66
C ALA A 45 -19.08 9.40 -2.51
N ALA A 46 -19.20 10.68 -2.18
CA ALA A 46 -18.47 11.76 -2.84
C ALA A 46 -16.95 11.64 -2.60
N PHE A 47 -16.55 11.35 -1.35
CA PHE A 47 -15.17 11.14 -0.97
C PHE A 47 -14.52 9.98 -1.74
N VAL A 48 -15.21 8.84 -1.87
CA VAL A 48 -14.70 7.68 -2.60
C VAL A 48 -14.50 7.98 -4.08
N ARG A 49 -15.47 8.66 -4.72
CA ARG A 49 -15.35 9.04 -6.13
C ARG A 49 -14.16 9.98 -6.37
N ALA A 50 -13.96 10.96 -5.48
CA ALA A 50 -12.83 11.88 -5.56
C ALA A 50 -11.47 11.17 -5.37
N ARG A 51 -11.44 10.07 -4.60
CA ARG A 51 -10.21 9.33 -4.26
C ARG A 51 -9.79 8.31 -5.33
N SER A 52 -10.67 7.92 -6.25
CA SER A 52 -10.31 7.06 -7.39
C SER A 52 -9.34 7.72 -8.38
N ASP A 53 -9.24 9.05 -8.37
CA ASP A 53 -8.38 9.84 -9.26
C ASP A 53 -7.03 10.25 -8.65
N ASP A 54 -6.74 9.95 -7.37
CA ASP A 54 -5.53 10.43 -6.68
C ASP A 54 -4.53 9.30 -6.34
N PRO A 55 -3.37 9.22 -7.04
CA PRO A 55 -2.38 8.15 -6.84
C PRO A 55 -1.71 8.15 -5.47
N VAL A 56 -1.64 9.32 -4.81
CA VAL A 56 -0.83 9.58 -3.62
C VAL A 56 -1.47 8.99 -2.35
N ASP A 57 -2.79 8.85 -2.36
CA ASP A 57 -3.58 8.51 -1.18
C ASP A 57 -3.63 7.00 -0.86
N ARG A 58 -3.08 6.16 -1.74
CA ARG A 58 -2.91 4.71 -1.51
C ARG A 58 -1.78 4.39 -0.53
N ALA A 59 -0.97 5.37 -0.13
CA ALA A 59 0.24 5.16 0.69
C ALA A 59 -0.04 5.00 2.20
N ASP A 60 -1.19 5.48 2.70
CA ASP A 60 -1.45 5.56 4.15
C ASP A 60 -2.05 4.31 4.81
N GLU A 61 -2.35 3.25 4.04
CA GLU A 61 -3.11 2.08 4.52
C GLU A 61 -2.29 0.86 4.94
N SER A 62 -0.97 0.83 4.77
CA SER A 62 -0.18 -0.35 5.21
C SER A 62 0.53 -0.06 6.53
N SER A 63 -0.02 -0.65 7.59
CA SER A 63 0.68 -1.00 8.84
C SER A 63 2.21 -0.93 8.72
N ALA A 64 2.84 -0.18 9.62
CA ALA A 64 4.29 0.02 9.70
C ALA A 64 5.14 -1.27 9.70
N ARG A 65 4.52 -2.46 9.78
CA ARG A 65 5.14 -3.78 9.78
C ARG A 65 5.60 -4.29 8.41
N ASN A 66 5.09 -3.74 7.31
CA ASN A 66 5.43 -4.16 5.93
C ASN A 66 6.22 -3.08 5.17
N ARG A 67 6.93 -2.21 5.91
CA ARG A 67 7.79 -1.17 5.35
C ARG A 67 9.25 -1.61 5.48
N LEU A 68 9.86 -1.95 4.35
CA LEU A 68 11.26 -2.37 4.28
C LEU A 68 12.09 -1.20 3.74
N ARG A 69 12.89 -0.58 4.61
CA ARG A 69 13.82 0.47 4.21
C ARG A 69 15.05 -0.16 3.57
N GLY A 70 15.42 0.31 2.39
CA GLY A 70 16.52 -0.25 1.62
C GLY A 70 17.14 0.76 0.67
N ILE A 71 18.08 0.26 -0.13
CA ILE A 71 18.75 1.02 -1.19
C ILE A 71 18.31 0.47 -2.55
N VAL A 72 18.02 1.36 -3.49
CA VAL A 72 17.72 0.98 -4.88
C VAL A 72 18.99 0.45 -5.53
N THR A 73 18.96 -0.79 -6.00
CA THR A 73 20.10 -1.46 -6.64
C THR A 73 19.97 -1.53 -8.15
N ALA A 74 18.75 -1.51 -8.69
CA ALA A 74 18.51 -1.43 -10.12
C ALA A 74 17.19 -0.70 -10.43
N VAL A 75 17.16 -0.04 -11.59
CA VAL A 75 15.96 0.58 -12.15
C VAL A 75 15.93 0.25 -13.64
N LEU A 76 14.90 -0.46 -14.10
CA LEU A 76 14.66 -0.75 -15.50
C LEU A 76 13.39 -0.02 -15.92
N LYS A 77 13.45 0.82 -16.95
CA LYS A 77 12.31 1.60 -17.43
C LYS A 77 12.02 1.23 -18.87
N ASP A 78 10.79 0.79 -19.13
CA ASP A 78 10.22 0.66 -20.46
C ASP A 78 9.46 1.94 -20.84
N ALA A 79 8.59 1.87 -21.84
CA ALA A 79 7.80 3.02 -22.31
C ALA A 79 6.76 3.49 -21.28
N VAL A 80 6.11 2.56 -20.56
CA VAL A 80 5.01 2.87 -19.62
C VAL A 80 5.26 2.29 -18.22
N MET A 81 5.99 1.19 -18.14
CA MET A 81 6.25 0.48 -16.89
C MET A 81 7.72 0.57 -16.51
N ALA A 82 8.00 0.33 -15.23
CA ALA A 82 9.33 0.24 -14.68
C ALA A 82 9.41 -0.83 -13.58
N GLN A 83 10.57 -1.44 -13.50
CA GLN A 83 10.97 -2.33 -12.41
C GLN A 83 12.01 -1.61 -11.54
N VAL A 84 11.81 -1.66 -10.23
CA VAL A 84 12.75 -1.15 -9.23
C VAL A 84 13.13 -2.27 -8.28
N ASP A 85 14.43 -2.52 -8.17
CA ASP A 85 15.00 -3.49 -7.24
C ASP A 85 15.53 -2.75 -6.00
N ILE A 86 15.16 -3.23 -4.82
CA ILE A 86 15.54 -2.66 -3.53
C ILE A 86 16.20 -3.74 -2.67
N GLN A 87 17.42 -3.47 -2.20
CA GLN A 87 18.06 -4.29 -1.15
C GLN A 87 17.68 -3.72 0.21
N ALA A 88 16.92 -4.48 0.99
CA ALA A 88 16.46 -4.11 2.33
C ALA A 88 16.93 -5.16 3.36
N GLY A 89 18.08 -4.90 3.98
CA GLY A 89 18.72 -5.86 4.89
C GLY A 89 19.07 -7.16 4.14
N PRO A 90 18.65 -8.35 4.62
CA PRO A 90 18.90 -9.62 3.93
C PRO A 90 17.95 -9.89 2.75
N PHE A 91 16.94 -9.03 2.53
CA PHE A 91 15.89 -9.27 1.54
C PHE A 91 16.09 -8.43 0.28
N ARG A 92 15.87 -9.03 -0.88
CA ARG A 92 15.71 -8.32 -2.16
C ARG A 92 14.22 -8.18 -2.46
N VAL A 93 13.77 -6.95 -2.64
CA VAL A 93 12.39 -6.61 -3.00
C VAL A 93 12.37 -6.10 -4.43
N VAL A 94 11.45 -6.62 -5.24
CA VAL A 94 11.24 -6.18 -6.62
C VAL A 94 9.86 -5.54 -6.70
N SER A 95 9.80 -4.30 -7.20
CA SER A 95 8.55 -3.56 -7.38
C SER A 95 8.35 -3.22 -8.85
N LEU A 96 7.13 -3.48 -9.34
CA LEU A 96 6.68 -3.01 -10.64
C LEU A 96 5.76 -1.80 -10.44
N MET A 97 6.07 -0.72 -11.14
CA MET A 97 5.30 0.53 -11.10
C MET A 97 5.34 1.23 -12.46
N SER A 98 4.58 2.31 -12.63
CA SER A 98 4.66 3.07 -13.88
C SER A 98 6.00 3.79 -13.98
N ARG A 99 6.40 4.11 -15.21
CA ARG A 99 7.62 4.88 -15.47
C ARG A 99 7.57 6.24 -14.77
N GLU A 100 6.43 6.92 -14.86
CA GLU A 100 6.19 8.24 -14.27
C GLU A 100 6.36 8.19 -12.74
N ALA A 101 5.87 7.12 -12.09
CA ALA A 101 6.03 6.96 -10.65
C ALA A 101 7.51 6.87 -10.22
N VAL A 102 8.37 6.24 -11.02
CA VAL A 102 9.82 6.18 -10.73
C VAL A 102 10.45 7.56 -10.87
N ASP A 103 10.04 8.32 -11.88
CA ASP A 103 10.53 9.68 -12.14
C ASP A 103 10.06 10.66 -11.05
N ASP A 104 8.77 10.65 -10.71
CA ASP A 104 8.16 11.50 -9.67
C ASP A 104 8.76 11.25 -8.28
N LEU A 105 9.08 9.99 -7.97
CA LEU A 105 9.73 9.60 -6.72
C LEU A 105 11.24 9.83 -6.72
N GLY A 106 11.83 10.23 -7.84
CA GLY A 106 13.28 10.44 -7.96
C GLY A 106 14.10 9.17 -7.70
N LEU A 107 13.56 8.00 -8.06
CA LEU A 107 14.22 6.72 -7.81
C LEU A 107 15.33 6.49 -8.83
N SER A 108 16.55 6.32 -8.31
CA SER A 108 17.75 6.02 -9.08
C SER A 108 18.59 5.00 -8.31
N VAL A 109 19.47 4.29 -9.01
CA VAL A 109 20.44 3.41 -8.34
C VAL A 109 21.21 4.21 -7.28
N GLY A 110 21.28 3.69 -6.07
CA GLY A 110 21.89 4.34 -4.91
C GLY A 110 20.95 5.19 -4.05
N SER A 111 19.72 5.47 -4.49
CA SER A 111 18.76 6.22 -3.69
C SER A 111 18.15 5.36 -2.56
N VAL A 112 17.81 6.00 -1.45
CA VAL A 112 17.12 5.33 -0.33
C VAL A 112 15.64 5.24 -0.64
N ALA A 113 15.06 4.04 -0.52
CA ALA A 113 13.64 3.80 -0.73
C ALA A 113 13.02 3.03 0.44
N ILE A 114 11.70 3.15 0.58
CA ILE A 114 10.92 2.34 1.51
C ILE A 114 9.95 1.51 0.68
N ALA A 115 10.21 0.20 0.58
CA ALA A 115 9.28 -0.71 -0.06
C ALA A 115 8.09 -0.96 0.87
N VAL A 116 6.88 -0.76 0.35
CA VAL A 116 5.63 -0.99 1.09
C VAL A 116 4.93 -2.19 0.46
N ILE A 117 4.85 -3.30 1.20
CA ILE A 117 4.16 -4.50 0.73
C ILE A 117 2.68 -4.36 1.11
N LYS A 118 1.79 -4.35 0.10
CA LYS A 118 0.34 -4.46 0.30
C LYS A 118 -0.07 -5.93 0.22
N SER A 119 -0.83 -6.36 1.24
CA SER A 119 -1.46 -7.69 1.41
C SER A 119 -0.64 -8.77 2.12
N THR A 120 -1.33 -9.49 3.00
CA THR A 120 -0.89 -10.45 4.02
C THR A 120 -0.48 -11.84 3.49
N THR A 121 0.03 -11.96 2.26
CA THR A 121 0.33 -13.28 1.68
C THR A 121 1.83 -13.45 1.48
N VAL A 122 2.43 -14.32 2.29
CA VAL A 122 3.82 -14.78 2.16
C VAL A 122 3.78 -16.23 1.70
N VAL A 123 4.34 -16.52 0.52
CA VAL A 123 4.56 -17.89 0.04
C VAL A 123 6.00 -18.27 0.41
N VAL A 124 6.15 -19.32 1.20
CA VAL A 124 7.45 -19.86 1.63
C VAL A 124 7.67 -21.20 0.94
N GLU A 125 8.72 -21.30 0.14
CA GLU A 125 9.12 -22.54 -0.53
C GLU A 125 10.40 -23.11 0.12
N ARG A 126 10.53 -24.44 0.11
CA ARG A 126 11.72 -25.13 0.58
C ARG A 126 12.78 -25.11 -0.53
N PRO A 127 14.06 -24.81 -0.23
CA PRO A 127 15.11 -24.99 -1.23
C PRO A 127 15.17 -26.45 -1.69
N PRO A 128 15.44 -26.73 -2.98
CA PRO A 128 15.56 -28.09 -3.48
C PRO A 128 16.71 -28.81 -2.75
N THR A 129 16.40 -29.92 -2.08
CA THR A 129 17.42 -30.81 -1.51
C THR A 129 17.99 -31.68 -2.63
N ASN A 130 19.31 -31.89 -2.61
CA ASN A 130 20.06 -32.65 -3.62
C ASN A 130 19.70 -34.15 -3.72
N ALA A 131 18.59 -34.59 -3.13
CA ALA A 131 18.12 -35.98 -3.11
C ALA A 131 17.25 -36.37 -4.33
N ASP A 132 16.75 -35.40 -5.10
CA ASP A 132 15.90 -35.66 -6.28
C ASP A 132 16.67 -36.04 -7.56
N ARG A 133 18.00 -36.14 -7.51
CA ARG A 133 18.85 -36.44 -8.69
C ARG A 133 19.26 -37.91 -8.83
N SER A 134 18.84 -38.81 -7.92
CA SER A 134 19.34 -40.20 -7.88
C SER A 134 18.33 -41.30 -8.21
N SER A 135 17.15 -40.98 -8.71
CA SER A 135 16.17 -41.98 -9.21
C SER A 135 15.90 -41.76 -10.68
N GLY A 136 16.91 -42.03 -11.49
CA GLY A 136 16.87 -41.93 -12.95
C GLY A 136 18.08 -42.62 -13.58
N SER A 137 18.35 -43.86 -13.15
CA SER A 137 19.18 -44.84 -13.85
C SER A 137 18.42 -46.14 -13.97
#